data_AF-A0A9E5J0W5-F1
#
_entry.id   AF-A0A9E5J0W5-F1
#
_cell.length_a   1.000
_cell.length_b   1.000
_cell.length_c   1.000
_cell.angle_alpha   90.00
_cell.angle_beta   90.00
_cell.angle_gamma   90.00
#
_symmetry.space_group_name_H-M   'P 1'
#
loop_
_entity.id
_entity.type
_entity.pdbx_description
1 polymer ?
#
loop_
_entity_poly.entity_id
_entity_poly.type
_entity_poly.pdbx_seq_one_letter_code
_entity_poly.pdbx_strand_id
1 'polypeptide(L)'
;MIGSGFGGLASAIRLQARGYQVTLLEALEQPGGRASVFRDQGFTYDAGPTILTAPFLLDELFALNQKKTSDYIRIVPCHPFYRIVWHDGYSFEYTGNQADMEAEVQRLAPDDLEGYRRFVGETHAIFQRAFIELADQPFTHFTDMLRVAPDLIRLRS
;
A
#
# COMPACT_ATOMS: atom_id res chain seq x y z
N MET A 1 7.20 19.36 -14.80
CA MET A 1 6.98 17.93 -14.49
C MET A 1 6.72 17.20 -15.79
N ILE A 2 7.49 16.14 -16.08
CA ILE A 2 7.32 15.32 -17.29
C ILE A 2 6.76 13.97 -16.83
N GLY A 3 5.62 13.58 -17.40
CA GLY A 3 4.84 12.42 -17.01
C GLY A 3 3.86 12.71 -15.89
N SER A 4 2.64 12.21 -16.02
CA SER A 4 1.53 12.38 -15.07
C SER A 4 1.04 11.06 -14.47
N GLY A 5 1.97 10.12 -14.23
CA GLY A 5 1.73 9.02 -13.30
C GLY A 5 1.66 9.51 -11.85
N PHE A 6 1.29 8.63 -10.90
CA PHE A 6 1.12 9.00 -9.49
C PHE A 6 2.31 9.77 -8.89
N GLY A 7 3.55 9.36 -9.18
CA GLY A 7 4.73 10.09 -8.73
C GLY A 7 4.81 11.51 -9.29
N GLY A 8 4.58 11.67 -10.60
CA GLY A 8 4.58 12.98 -11.27
C GLY A 8 3.47 13.90 -10.78
N LEU A 9 2.26 13.37 -10.59
CA LEU A 9 1.12 14.10 -10.02
C LEU A 9 1.39 14.51 -8.57
N ALA A 10 1.87 13.59 -7.72
CA ALA A 10 2.16 13.88 -6.32
C ALA A 10 3.26 14.94 -6.18
N SER A 11 4.34 14.84 -6.97
CA SER A 11 5.39 15.85 -7.02
C SER A 11 4.87 17.20 -7.52
N ALA A 12 4.04 17.23 -8.56
CA ALA A 12 3.44 18.46 -9.07
C ALA A 12 2.58 19.16 -8.01
N ILE A 13 1.72 18.41 -7.30
CA ILE A 13 0.87 18.93 -6.23
C ILE A 13 1.72 19.49 -5.08
N ARG A 14 2.77 18.76 -4.66
CA ARG A 14 3.68 19.23 -3.59
C ARG A 14 4.44 20.49 -3.98
N LEU A 15 4.90 20.60 -5.23
CA LEU A 15 5.55 21.81 -5.72
C LEU A 15 4.57 22.99 -5.81
N GLN A 16 3.36 22.76 -6.29
CA GLN A 16 2.34 23.80 -6.34
C GLN A 16 1.95 24.29 -4.93
N ALA A 17 1.80 23.38 -3.97
CA ALA A 17 1.51 23.73 -2.57
C ALA A 17 2.63 24.57 -1.93
N ARG A 18 3.87 24.50 -2.46
CA ARG A 18 5.00 25.34 -2.06
C ARG A 18 5.09 26.67 -2.82
N GLY A 19 4.10 27.01 -3.65
CA GLY A 19 4.01 28.27 -4.39
C GLY A 19 4.73 28.27 -5.75
N TYR A 20 5.23 27.13 -6.23
CA TYR A 20 5.86 27.07 -7.54
C TYR A 20 4.80 27.00 -8.65
N GLN A 21 5.04 27.72 -9.75
CA GLN A 21 4.28 27.52 -10.98
C GLN A 21 4.76 26.21 -11.63
N VAL A 22 3.87 25.22 -11.72
CA VAL A 22 4.20 23.89 -12.25
C VAL A 22 3.50 23.69 -13.59
N THR A 23 4.29 23.41 -14.64
CA THR A 23 3.76 22.85 -15.89
C THR A 23 3.88 21.33 -15.84
N LEU A 24 2.77 20.63 -16.05
CA LEU A 24 2.71 19.17 -16.14
C LEU A 24 2.51 18.77 -17.60
N LEU A 25 3.41 17.92 -18.11
CA LEU A 25 3.37 17.42 -19.49
C LEU A 25 3.10 15.92 -19.46
N GLU A 26 2.13 15.47 -20.26
CA GLU A 26 1.80 14.06 -20.46
C GLU A 26 1.94 13.72 -21.94
N ALA A 27 2.59 12.58 -22.23
CA ALA A 27 2.80 12.11 -23.58
C ALA A 27 1.65 11.20 -24.06
N LEU A 28 0.93 10.58 -23.12
CA LEU A 28 -0.24 9.75 -23.38
C LEU A 28 -1.50 10.62 -23.51
N GLU A 29 -2.60 9.99 -23.91
CA GLU A 29 -3.89 10.65 -24.10
C GLU A 29 -4.55 11.09 -22.79
N GLN A 30 -4.06 10.59 -21.64
CA GLN A 30 -4.64 10.87 -20.33
C GLN A 30 -3.60 10.74 -19.20
N PRO A 31 -3.86 11.37 -18.05
CA PRO A 31 -3.07 11.14 -16.85
C PRO A 31 -3.19 9.73 -16.26
N GLY A 32 -2.24 9.36 -15.41
CA GLY A 32 -2.23 8.10 -14.67
C GLY A 32 -1.01 7.22 -14.95
N GLY A 33 -0.35 7.40 -16.11
CA GLY A 33 0.81 6.60 -16.49
C GLY A 33 0.51 5.09 -16.45
N ARG A 34 1.22 4.34 -15.60
CA ARG A 34 0.95 2.91 -15.40
C ARG A 34 -0.41 2.62 -14.77
N ALA A 35 -1.00 3.57 -14.04
CA ALA A 35 -2.35 3.47 -13.49
C ALA A 35 -3.41 4.06 -14.44
N SER A 36 -3.21 3.89 -15.75
CA SER A 36 -4.15 4.36 -16.77
C SER A 36 -5.37 3.44 -16.83
N VAL A 37 -6.46 3.99 -17.37
CA VAL A 37 -7.76 3.32 -17.49
C VAL A 37 -8.19 3.34 -18.93
N PHE A 38 -8.57 2.21 -19.52
CA PHE A 38 -9.15 2.18 -20.86
C PHE A 38 -10.59 1.68 -20.81
N ARG A 39 -11.37 2.07 -21.82
CA ARG A 39 -12.78 1.72 -21.93
C ARG A 39 -13.01 1.08 -23.28
N ASP A 40 -13.67 -0.07 -23.26
CA ASP A 40 -14.03 -0.80 -24.47
C ASP A 40 -15.38 -1.48 -24.29
N GLN A 41 -16.22 -1.41 -25.32
CA GLN A 41 -17.55 -2.04 -25.36
C GLN A 41 -18.44 -1.82 -24.11
N GLY A 42 -18.35 -0.63 -23.49
CA GLY A 42 -19.11 -0.29 -22.28
C GLY A 42 -18.48 -0.75 -20.96
N PHE A 43 -17.34 -1.43 -21.00
CA PHE A 43 -16.56 -1.83 -19.84
C PHE A 43 -15.43 -0.83 -19.56
N THR A 44 -14.99 -0.79 -18.30
CA THR A 44 -13.84 0.01 -17.84
C THR A 44 -12.79 -0.93 -17.27
N TYR A 45 -11.55 -0.77 -17.70
CA TYR A 45 -10.43 -1.63 -17.34
C TYR A 45 -9.28 -0.78 -16.79
N ASP A 46 -8.81 -1.15 -15.60
CA ASP A 46 -7.60 -0.60 -15.04
C ASP A 46 -6.39 -1.34 -15.64
N ALA A 47 -5.47 -0.61 -16.27
CA ALA A 47 -4.26 -1.18 -16.86
C ALA A 47 -3.11 -1.34 -15.84
N GLY A 48 -3.35 -0.96 -14.59
CA GLY A 48 -2.33 -0.73 -13.58
C GLY A 48 -2.65 -1.31 -12.22
N PRO A 49 -1.96 -0.82 -11.17
CA PRO A 49 -2.18 -1.29 -9.81
C PRO A 49 -3.59 -0.90 -9.33
N THR A 50 -4.33 -1.88 -8.82
CA THR A 50 -5.69 -1.70 -8.28
C THR A 50 -5.76 -1.86 -6.75
N ILE A 51 -4.70 -2.38 -6.13
CA ILE A 51 -4.64 -2.59 -4.67
C ILE A 51 -4.10 -1.34 -3.99
N LEU A 52 -4.91 -0.75 -3.12
CA LEU A 52 -4.55 0.39 -2.28
C LEU A 52 -4.37 -0.08 -0.82
N THR A 53 -3.12 -0.19 -0.36
CA THR A 53 -2.80 -0.62 1.03
C THR A 53 -2.57 0.54 2.00
N ALA A 54 -2.18 1.71 1.49
CA ALA A 54 -1.84 2.89 2.29
C ALA A 54 -2.65 4.13 1.85
N PRO A 55 -3.98 4.14 2.07
CA PRO A 55 -4.85 5.23 1.62
C PRO A 55 -4.51 6.59 2.26
N PHE A 56 -3.92 6.58 3.46
CA PHE A 56 -3.51 7.79 4.18
C PHE A 56 -2.48 8.64 3.43
N LEU A 57 -1.72 8.06 2.49
CA LEU A 57 -0.80 8.81 1.63
C LEU A 57 -1.54 9.75 0.68
N LEU A 58 -2.76 9.39 0.26
CA LEU A 58 -3.62 10.28 -0.50
C LEU A 58 -4.13 11.41 0.40
N ASP A 59 -4.55 11.10 1.62
CA ASP A 59 -5.02 12.09 2.59
C ASP A 59 -3.96 13.15 2.87
N GLU A 60 -2.70 12.74 3.06
CA GLU A 60 -1.57 13.66 3.22
C GLU A 60 -1.44 14.62 2.02
N LEU A 61 -1.57 14.10 0.79
CA LEU A 61 -1.41 14.87 -0.43
C LEU A 61 -2.54 15.89 -0.62
N PHE A 62 -3.79 15.51 -0.35
CA PHE A 62 -4.94 16.42 -0.42
C PHE A 62 -4.88 17.48 0.70
N ALA A 63 -4.43 17.11 1.90
CA ALA A 63 -4.32 18.01 3.04
C ALA A 63 -3.35 19.19 2.80
N LEU A 64 -2.34 19.04 1.92
CA LEU A 64 -1.44 20.14 1.52
C LEU A 64 -2.19 21.36 0.96
N ASN A 65 -3.39 21.17 0.41
CA ASN A 65 -4.23 22.22 -0.13
C ASN A 65 -5.56 22.35 0.64
N GLN A 66 -5.60 21.92 1.90
CA GLN A 66 -6.79 21.96 2.76
C GLN A 66 -8.01 21.25 2.16
N LYS A 67 -7.75 20.17 1.41
CA LYS A 67 -8.77 19.31 0.82
C LYS A 67 -8.84 17.97 1.54
N LYS A 68 -9.96 17.27 1.40
CA LYS A 68 -10.10 15.89 1.85
C LYS A 68 -10.16 14.96 0.63
N THR A 69 -9.54 13.79 0.73
CA THR A 69 -9.63 12.75 -0.31
C THR A 69 -11.07 12.40 -0.64
N SER A 70 -11.94 12.35 0.38
CA SER A 70 -13.37 12.04 0.24
C SER A 70 -14.16 13.02 -0.62
N ASP A 71 -13.66 14.24 -0.81
CA ASP A 71 -14.30 15.25 -1.66
C ASP A 71 -14.13 14.93 -3.16
N TYR A 72 -13.19 14.03 -3.49
CA TYR A 72 -12.78 13.70 -4.86
C TYR A 72 -12.90 12.22 -5.19
N ILE A 73 -12.64 11.35 -4.20
CA ILE A 73 -12.52 9.90 -4.40
C ILE A 73 -13.25 9.16 -3.29
N ARG A 74 -14.09 8.20 -3.67
CA ARG A 74 -14.67 7.21 -2.75
C ARG A 74 -13.76 5.98 -2.72
N ILE A 75 -13.09 5.76 -1.59
CA ILE A 75 -12.32 4.53 -1.35
C ILE A 75 -13.29 3.48 -0.80
N VAL A 76 -13.37 2.33 -1.45
CA VAL A 76 -14.23 1.21 -1.06
C VAL A 76 -13.37 0.11 -0.45
N PRO A 77 -13.60 -0.28 0.82
CA PRO A 77 -12.90 -1.41 1.41
C PRO A 77 -13.20 -2.71 0.65
N CYS A 78 -12.16 -3.46 0.31
CA CYS A 78 -12.28 -4.79 -0.28
C CYS A 78 -12.26 -5.83 0.84
N HIS A 79 -13.30 -6.66 0.92
CA HIS A 79 -13.41 -7.73 1.92
C HIS A 79 -14.00 -9.00 1.29
N PRO A 80 -13.28 -10.14 1.32
CA PRO A 80 -11.89 -10.30 1.76
C PRO A 80 -10.92 -9.51 0.85
N PHE A 81 -9.64 -9.37 1.24
CA PHE A 81 -8.64 -8.75 0.35
C PHE A 81 -8.43 -9.59 -0.91
N TYR A 82 -8.37 -10.91 -0.75
CA TYR A 82 -8.35 -11.88 -1.83
C TYR A 82 -8.74 -13.27 -1.31
N ARG A 83 -9.12 -14.16 -2.24
CA ARG A 83 -9.37 -15.57 -1.96
C ARG A 83 -8.38 -16.41 -2.73
N ILE A 84 -7.66 -17.29 -2.03
CA ILE A 84 -6.84 -18.34 -2.64
C ILE A 84 -7.78 -19.52 -2.90
N VAL A 85 -7.79 -20.04 -4.14
CA VAL A 85 -8.59 -21.21 -4.51
C VAL A 85 -7.66 -22.26 -5.12
N TRP A 86 -7.69 -23.46 -4.55
CA TRP A 86 -6.94 -24.60 -5.04
C TRP A 86 -7.78 -25.39 -6.07
N HIS A 87 -7.09 -26.17 -6.89
CA HIS A 87 -7.68 -26.95 -7.99
C HIS A 87 -8.72 -27.99 -7.55
N ASP A 88 -8.68 -28.42 -6.29
CA ASP A 88 -9.62 -29.36 -5.66
C ASP A 88 -10.87 -28.67 -5.08
N GLY A 89 -11.01 -27.36 -5.29
CA GLY A 89 -12.12 -26.57 -4.78
C GLY A 89 -11.94 -26.07 -3.36
N TYR A 90 -10.82 -26.39 -2.71
CA TYR A 90 -10.47 -25.79 -1.43
C TYR A 90 -10.21 -24.29 -1.58
N SER A 91 -10.55 -23.48 -0.58
CA SER A 91 -10.28 -22.04 -0.60
C SER A 91 -9.81 -21.50 0.74
N PHE A 92 -9.14 -20.36 0.73
CA PHE A 92 -8.70 -19.61 1.91
C PHE A 92 -8.95 -18.11 1.68
N GLU A 93 -9.68 -17.47 2.58
CA GLU A 93 -9.97 -16.04 2.52
C GLU A 93 -8.95 -15.24 3.33
N TYR A 94 -8.24 -14.33 2.67
CA TYR A 94 -7.27 -13.46 3.33
C TYR A 94 -7.91 -12.11 3.64
N THR A 95 -7.97 -11.74 4.91
CA THR A 95 -8.62 -10.51 5.38
C THR A 95 -7.70 -9.70 6.29
N GLY A 96 -8.10 -8.46 6.59
CA GLY A 96 -7.45 -7.64 7.62
C GLY A 96 -8.01 -7.86 9.04
N ASN A 97 -8.99 -8.75 9.20
CA ASN A 97 -9.61 -9.04 10.49
C ASN A 97 -8.94 -10.26 11.14
N GLN A 98 -8.38 -10.07 12.34
CA GLN A 98 -7.67 -11.13 13.03
C GLN A 98 -8.56 -12.34 13.37
N ALA A 99 -9.81 -12.12 13.79
CA ALA A 99 -10.70 -13.22 14.14
C ALA A 99 -11.09 -14.04 12.91
N ASP A 100 -11.36 -13.39 11.78
CA ASP A 100 -11.67 -14.07 10.51
C ASP A 100 -10.46 -14.86 10.01
N MET A 101 -9.25 -14.29 10.10
CA MET A 101 -8.01 -14.98 9.76
C MET A 101 -7.73 -16.19 10.66
N GLU A 102 -7.92 -16.05 11.98
CA GLU A 102 -7.78 -17.17 12.92
C GLU A 102 -8.80 -18.28 12.64
N ALA A 103 -10.03 -17.94 12.25
CA ALA A 103 -11.04 -18.90 11.84
C ALA A 103 -10.64 -19.65 10.56
N GLU A 104 -10.11 -18.94 9.55
CA GLU A 104 -9.61 -19.54 8.31
C GLU A 104 -8.40 -20.46 8.56
N VAL A 105 -7.46 -20.05 9.42
CA VAL A 105 -6.33 -20.90 9.84
C VAL A 105 -6.81 -22.11 10.62
N GLN A 106 -7.71 -21.95 11.58
CA GLN A 106 -8.28 -23.06 12.36
C GLN A 106 -9.02 -24.07 11.47
N ARG A 107 -9.66 -23.61 10.39
CA ARG A 107 -10.34 -24.46 9.40
C ARG A 107 -9.35 -25.18 8.48
N LEU A 108 -8.22 -24.56 8.15
CA LEU A 108 -7.21 -25.10 7.22
C LEU A 108 -6.19 -26.01 7.90
N ALA A 109 -5.60 -25.53 8.99
CA ALA A 109 -4.54 -26.19 9.73
C ALA A 109 -4.78 -25.96 11.23
N PRO A 110 -5.67 -26.77 11.86
CA PRO A 110 -6.00 -26.66 13.28
C PRO A 110 -4.80 -26.58 14.21
N ASP A 111 -3.76 -27.37 13.92
CA ASP A 111 -2.54 -27.47 14.72
C ASP A 111 -1.64 -26.23 14.61
N ASP A 112 -1.84 -25.39 13.59
CA ASP A 112 -1.01 -24.21 13.32
C ASP A 112 -1.56 -22.91 13.93
N LEU A 113 -2.75 -22.91 14.56
CA LEU A 113 -3.36 -21.68 15.08
C LEU A 113 -2.45 -20.93 16.07
N GLU A 114 -1.79 -21.66 16.98
CA GLU A 114 -0.84 -21.05 17.92
C GLU A 114 0.41 -20.52 17.20
N GLY A 115 0.89 -21.24 16.19
CA GLY A 115 2.00 -20.82 15.35
C GLY A 115 1.69 -19.53 14.58
N TYR A 116 0.48 -19.44 14.01
CA TYR A 116 -0.01 -18.25 13.34
C TYR A 116 -0.07 -17.04 14.28
N ARG A 117 -0.65 -17.20 15.48
CA ARG A 117 -0.71 -16.12 16.48
C ARG A 117 0.68 -15.61 16.86
N ARG A 118 1.65 -16.51 17.06
CA ARG A 118 3.05 -16.14 17.33
C ARG A 118 3.65 -15.35 16.15
N PHE A 119 3.48 -15.85 14.93
CA PHE A 119 3.99 -15.20 13.72
C PHE A 119 3.41 -13.79 13.51
N VAL A 120 2.10 -13.61 13.71
CA VAL A 120 1.47 -12.28 13.63
C VAL A 120 2.02 -11.33 14.69
N GLY A 121 2.25 -11.81 15.92
CA GLY A 121 2.88 -11.01 16.98
C GLY A 121 4.29 -10.54 16.63
N GLU A 122 5.13 -11.44 16.13
CA GLU A 122 6.50 -11.14 15.72
C GLU A 122 6.55 -10.17 14.53
N THR A 123 5.71 -10.41 13.51
CA THR A 123 5.64 -9.54 12.34
C THR A 123 5.10 -8.15 12.66
N HIS A 124 4.22 -8.00 13.65
CA HIS A 124 3.78 -6.70 14.12
C HIS A 124 4.93 -5.87 14.68
N ALA A 125 5.82 -6.48 15.48
CA ALA A 125 7.00 -5.80 16.02
C ALA A 125 7.96 -5.34 14.90
N ILE A 126 8.15 -6.18 13.88
CA ILE A 126 8.94 -5.84 12.70
C ILE A 126 8.29 -4.69 11.93
N PHE A 127 6.97 -4.75 11.71
CA PHE A 127 6.24 -3.71 10.98
C PHE A 127 6.39 -2.34 11.63
N GLN A 128 6.27 -2.25 12.96
CA GLN A 128 6.48 -0.99 13.69
C GLN A 128 7.86 -0.40 13.41
N ARG A 129 8.93 -1.18 13.55
CA ARG A 129 10.29 -0.65 13.35
C ARG A 129 10.60 -0.38 11.87
N ALA A 130 10.31 -1.35 11.00
CA ALA A 130 10.72 -1.30 9.60
C ALA A 130 9.85 -0.37 8.75
N PHE A 131 8.53 -0.41 8.93
CA PHE A 131 7.62 0.37 8.10
C PHE A 131 7.32 1.75 8.69
N ILE A 132 7.04 1.85 9.99
CA ILE A 132 6.65 3.14 10.58
C ILE A 132 7.87 4.05 10.80
N GLU A 133 8.99 3.49 11.26
CA GLU A 133 10.13 4.32 11.69
C GLU A 133 11.25 4.46 10.65
N LEU A 134 11.30 3.56 9.65
CA LEU A 134 12.44 3.48 8.73
C LEU A 134 12.07 3.57 7.24
N ALA A 135 10.80 3.42 6.85
CA ALA A 135 10.43 3.31 5.43
C ALA A 135 10.70 4.58 4.61
N ASP A 136 10.70 5.75 5.23
CA ASP A 136 10.95 7.04 4.60
C ASP A 136 12.37 7.59 4.85
N GLN A 137 13.21 6.83 5.56
CA GLN A 137 14.56 7.28 5.93
C GLN A 137 15.58 6.95 4.82
N PRO A 138 16.47 7.91 4.47
CA PRO A 138 17.53 7.66 3.52
C PRO A 138 18.66 6.82 4.14
N PHE A 139 19.04 5.73 3.47
CA PHE A 139 20.20 4.89 3.81
C PHE A 139 21.34 5.11 2.82
N THR A 140 21.83 6.34 2.73
CA THR A 140 22.85 6.71 1.73
C THR A 140 24.28 6.46 2.20
N HIS A 141 24.50 6.25 3.50
CA HIS A 141 25.79 5.95 4.08
C HIS A 141 25.79 4.64 4.85
N PHE A 142 26.92 3.93 4.86
CA PHE A 142 27.06 2.67 5.61
C PHE A 142 26.81 2.85 7.12
N THR A 143 27.04 4.06 7.65
CA THR A 143 26.77 4.42 9.05
C THR A 143 25.28 4.39 9.40
N ASP A 144 24.41 4.61 8.42
CA ASP A 144 22.96 4.59 8.62
C ASP A 144 22.51 3.16 8.95
N MET A 145 23.09 2.17 8.26
CA MET A 145 22.90 0.75 8.57
C MET A 145 23.44 0.38 9.95
N LEU A 146 24.59 0.92 10.38
CA LEU A 146 25.15 0.66 11.71
C LEU A 146 24.24 1.13 12.84
N ARG A 147 23.46 2.20 12.64
CA ARG A 147 22.49 2.70 13.64
C ARG A 147 21.27 1.79 13.79
N VAL A 148 20.91 1.07 12.73
CA VAL A 148 19.71 0.21 12.69
C VAL A 148 20.04 -1.26 12.95
N ALA A 149 21.32 -1.65 12.79
CA ALA A 149 21.79 -3.02 13.04
C ALA A 149 21.40 -3.61 14.40
N PRO A 150 21.43 -2.88 15.54
CA PRO A 150 21.01 -3.43 16.83
C PRO A 150 19.54 -3.86 16.85
N ASP A 151 18.66 -3.11 16.19
CA ASP A 151 17.24 -3.42 16.13
C ASP A 151 16.96 -4.60 15.19
N LEU A 152 17.68 -4.68 14.07
CA LEU A 152 17.61 -5.84 13.18
C LEU A 152 18.10 -7.13 13.86
N ILE A 153 19.10 -7.03 14.73
CA ILE A 153 19.57 -8.18 15.53
C ILE A 153 18.52 -8.57 16.58
N ARG A 154 17.86 -7.61 17.23
CA ARG A 154 16.77 -7.87 18.19
C ARG A 154 15.52 -8.46 17.55
N LEU A 155 15.21 -8.07 16.32
CA LEU A 155 14.05 -8.54 15.56
C LEU A 155 14.30 -9.88 14.85
N ARG A 156 15.53 -10.40 14.84
CA ARG A 156 15.83 -11.80 14.57
C ARG A 156 15.58 -12.61 15.84
N SER A 157 14.34 -13.03 16.06
CA SER A 157 14.01 -14.13 16.97
C SER A 157 12.93 -14.98 16.32
#